data_AF-A0A0N7ZA47-F1
#
_entry.id   AF-A0A0N7ZA47-F1
#
_cell.length_a   1.000
_cell.length_b   1.000
_cell.length_c   1.000
_cell.angle_alpha   90.00
_cell.angle_beta   90.00
_cell.angle_gamma   90.00
#
_symmetry.space_group_name_H-M   'P 1'
#
loop_
_entity.id
_entity.type
_entity.pdbx_description
1 polymer ?
#
loop_
_entity_poly.entity_id
_entity_poly.type
_entity_poly.pdbx_seq_one_letter_code
_entity_poly.pdbx_strand_id
1 'polypeptide(L)'
;MTLGMTRSLTCRLTHALLVLRGGRAGVSRLLHYEQGQNPQPGIREYFYYIDHQGMLFLDDARMKNFTSCFKEKKFLQFFFSRIKFNETGHYPDFPFLSLCGRERNYIRCDDLPLVFTHLVSGQAEASLV
;
A
#
# COMPACT_ATOMS: atom_id res chain seq x y z
N MET A 1 8.37 65.08 -1.73
CA MET A 1 7.86 63.78 -2.20
C MET A 1 6.71 63.38 -1.29
N THR A 2 5.50 63.77 -1.66
CA THR A 2 4.29 63.61 -0.85
C THR A 2 3.34 62.62 -1.48
N LEU A 3 2.89 61.68 -0.64
CA LEU A 3 1.56 61.07 -0.53
C LEU A 3 0.98 60.27 -1.70
N GLY A 4 0.56 59.03 -1.40
CA GLY A 4 -0.26 58.20 -2.27
C GLY A 4 -0.80 56.95 -1.58
N MET A 5 -1.56 57.12 -0.49
CA MET A 5 -2.48 56.08 0.00
C MET A 5 -3.73 56.07 -0.90
N THR A 6 -4.15 54.90 -1.40
CA THR A 6 -5.58 54.55 -1.50
C THR A 6 -5.78 53.05 -1.67
N ARG A 7 -6.62 52.50 -0.79
CA ARG A 7 -7.15 51.14 -0.79
C ARG A 7 -8.22 51.00 -1.88
N SER A 8 -8.31 49.84 -2.52
CA SER A 8 -9.55 49.44 -3.22
C SER A 8 -9.88 47.99 -2.91
N LEU A 9 -11.00 47.84 -2.22
CA LEU A 9 -11.70 46.60 -1.89
C LEU A 9 -12.43 46.11 -3.14
N THR A 10 -12.25 44.86 -3.55
CA THR A 10 -13.32 44.15 -4.26
C THR A 10 -13.45 42.73 -3.72
N CYS A 11 -14.41 42.60 -2.81
CA CYS A 11 -15.01 41.36 -2.36
C CYS A 11 -15.77 40.73 -3.54
N ARG A 12 -15.37 39.54 -3.98
CA ARG A 12 -16.20 38.70 -4.87
C ARG A 12 -16.74 37.53 -4.06
N LEU A 13 -17.88 37.77 -3.42
CA LEU A 13 -18.78 36.71 -2.96
C LEU A 13 -19.44 36.11 -4.21
N THR A 14 -19.05 34.92 -4.62
CA THR A 14 -19.87 34.10 -5.53
C THR A 14 -20.48 32.97 -4.71
N HIS A 15 -21.77 33.13 -4.39
CA HIS A 15 -22.65 32.08 -3.94
C HIS A 15 -22.62 30.93 -4.95
N ALA A 16 -22.01 29.81 -4.58
CA ALA A 16 -22.24 28.53 -5.25
C ALA A 16 -23.20 27.72 -4.39
N LEU A 17 -24.41 27.57 -4.92
CA LEU A 17 -25.56 26.89 -4.36
C LEU A 17 -25.21 25.44 -3.99
N LEU A 18 -25.54 25.08 -2.76
CA LEU A 18 -25.49 23.73 -2.19
C LEU A 18 -26.40 22.78 -2.98
N VAL A 19 -25.82 21.86 -3.76
CA VAL A 19 -26.52 20.68 -4.26
C VAL A 19 -26.11 19.50 -3.39
N LEU A 20 -26.92 19.21 -2.37
CA LEU A 20 -26.83 17.98 -1.58
C LEU A 20 -27.26 16.80 -2.45
N ARG A 21 -26.32 16.19 -3.17
CA ARG A 21 -26.49 14.83 -3.67
C ARG A 21 -25.89 13.87 -2.66
N GLY A 22 -26.78 13.19 -1.94
CA GLY A 22 -26.47 12.04 -1.11
C GLY A 22 -25.94 10.90 -1.96
N GLY A 23 -24.64 10.90 -2.23
CA GLY A 23 -23.87 9.70 -2.49
C GLY A 23 -23.24 9.27 -1.18
N ARG A 24 -23.34 7.99 -0.81
CA ARG A 24 -22.38 7.39 0.13
C ARG A 24 -21.01 7.50 -0.54
N ALA A 25 -20.34 8.63 -0.33
CA ALA A 25 -18.93 8.76 -0.62
C ALA A 25 -18.26 7.73 0.29
N GLY A 26 -17.89 6.58 -0.28
CA GLY A 26 -16.90 5.74 0.36
C GLY A 26 -15.76 6.66 0.71
N VAL A 27 -15.49 6.81 2.01
CA VAL A 27 -14.31 7.53 2.48
C VAL A 27 -13.13 6.68 2.02
N SER A 28 -12.73 6.86 0.78
CA SER A 28 -11.42 6.43 0.31
C SER A 28 -10.48 7.29 1.13
N ARG A 29 -10.00 6.76 2.26
CA ARG A 29 -8.89 7.37 2.97
C ARG A 29 -7.83 7.63 1.91
N LEU A 30 -7.39 8.88 1.81
CA LEU A 30 -6.31 9.24 0.91
C LEU A 30 -5.08 8.52 1.44
N LEU A 31 -4.80 7.34 0.89
CA LEU A 31 -3.62 6.57 1.23
C LEU A 31 -2.42 7.36 0.72
N HIS A 32 -1.73 8.05 1.63
CA HIS A 32 -0.54 8.80 1.31
C HIS A 32 0.67 7.96 1.70
N TYR A 33 1.27 7.30 0.72
CA TYR A 33 2.56 6.62 0.84
C TYR A 33 3.34 6.78 -0.46
N GLU A 34 4.67 6.71 -0.36
CA GLU A 34 5.57 6.62 -1.52
C GLU A 34 6.40 5.34 -1.44
N GLN A 35 6.57 4.64 -2.56
CA GLN A 35 7.39 3.43 -2.59
C GLN A 35 8.86 3.75 -2.28
N GLY A 36 9.44 3.01 -1.32
CA GLY A 36 10.83 3.19 -0.92
C GLY A 36 11.08 4.42 -0.04
N GLN A 37 10.03 5.03 0.53
CA GLN A 37 10.16 6.14 1.46
C GLN A 37 10.97 5.78 2.71
N ASN A 38 11.53 6.80 3.36
CA ASN A 38 12.46 6.65 4.48
C ASN A 38 12.04 7.57 5.64
N PRO A 39 10.97 7.22 6.39
CA PRO A 39 10.46 8.07 7.46
C PRO A 39 11.40 8.13 8.68
N GLN A 40 12.29 7.14 8.83
CA GLN A 40 13.24 7.05 9.93
C GLN A 40 14.62 6.62 9.41
N PRO A 41 15.72 7.23 9.88
CA PRO A 41 17.06 6.97 9.35
C PRO A 41 17.40 5.48 9.21
N GLY A 42 17.52 5.03 7.96
CA GLY A 42 17.94 3.68 7.65
C GLY A 42 16.83 2.63 7.68
N ILE A 43 15.57 3.06 7.72
CA ILE A 43 14.38 2.23 7.48
C ILE A 43 13.78 2.61 6.14
N ARG A 44 13.55 1.63 5.26
CA ARG A 44 12.82 1.83 4.00
C ARG A 44 11.46 1.17 4.07
N GLU A 45 10.43 1.85 3.59
CA GLU A 45 9.08 1.32 3.55
C GLU A 45 8.66 1.02 2.11
N TYR A 46 8.09 -0.17 1.91
CA TYR A 46 7.52 -0.61 0.65
C TYR A 46 6.11 -1.14 0.88
N PHE A 47 5.27 -1.00 -0.14
CA PHE A 47 3.85 -1.35 -0.06
C PHE A 47 3.53 -2.37 -1.14
N TYR A 48 2.95 -3.48 -0.70
CA TYR A 48 2.66 -4.64 -1.55
C TYR A 48 1.18 -5.01 -1.52
N TYR A 49 0.76 -5.63 -2.62
CA TYR A 49 -0.55 -6.26 -2.77
C TYR A 49 -0.36 -7.74 -3.10
N ILE A 50 -1.11 -8.60 -2.42
CA ILE A 50 -1.21 -10.03 -2.72
C ILE A 50 -2.61 -10.30 -3.27
N ASP A 51 -2.69 -10.93 -4.45
CA ASP A 51 -3.97 -11.30 -5.05
C ASP A 51 -4.49 -12.66 -4.53
N HIS A 52 -5.69 -13.03 -4.98
CA HIS A 52 -6.34 -14.29 -4.61
C HIS A 52 -5.62 -15.55 -5.12
N GLN A 53 -4.69 -15.43 -6.08
CA GLN A 53 -3.81 -16.51 -6.53
C GLN A 53 -2.53 -16.62 -5.70
N GLY A 54 -2.28 -15.68 -4.77
CA GLY A 54 -1.05 -15.61 -3.98
C GLY A 54 0.11 -14.96 -4.73
N MET A 55 -0.14 -14.24 -5.82
CA MET A 55 0.89 -13.48 -6.54
C MET A 55 1.15 -12.15 -5.83
N LEU A 56 2.43 -11.81 -5.69
CA LEU A 56 2.91 -10.61 -5.01
C LEU A 56 3.20 -9.49 -6.02
N PHE A 57 2.69 -8.29 -5.75
CA PHE A 57 2.85 -7.08 -6.57
C PHE A 57 3.23 -5.88 -5.72
N LEU A 58 3.84 -4.85 -6.33
CA LEU A 58 3.84 -3.52 -5.73
C LEU A 58 2.41 -2.96 -5.72
N ASP A 59 2.06 -2.26 -4.64
CA ASP A 59 0.69 -1.80 -4.43
C ASP A 59 0.24 -0.76 -5.47
N ASP A 60 1.13 0.16 -5.82
CA ASP A 60 0.97 1.23 -6.81
C ASP A 60 1.16 0.78 -8.26
N ALA A 61 1.48 -0.51 -8.49
CA ALA A 61 1.62 -1.04 -9.84
C ALA A 61 0.31 -0.85 -10.63
N ARG A 62 0.40 -0.13 -11.77
CA ARG A 62 -0.72 0.16 -12.67
C ARG A 62 -1.37 -1.09 -13.24
N MET A 63 -0.57 -2.11 -13.51
CA MET A 63 -1.00 -3.40 -14.03
C MET A 63 -0.50 -4.48 -13.07
N LYS A 64 -1.41 -5.36 -12.62
CA LYS A 64 -1.12 -6.51 -11.77
C LYS A 64 -1.46 -7.77 -12.54
N ASN A 65 -0.45 -8.35 -13.16
CA ASN A 65 -0.56 -9.48 -14.08
C ASN A 65 0.68 -10.40 -13.96
N PHE A 66 0.69 -11.52 -14.68
CA PHE A 66 1.79 -12.47 -14.59
C PHE A 66 3.17 -11.89 -14.98
N THR A 67 3.27 -10.80 -15.74
CA THR A 67 4.57 -10.20 -16.07
C THR A 67 5.07 -9.20 -15.04
N SER A 68 4.19 -8.68 -14.18
CA SER A 68 4.50 -7.66 -13.16
C SER A 68 4.62 -8.22 -11.75
N CYS A 69 4.22 -9.48 -11.51
CA CYS A 69 4.40 -10.12 -10.21
C CYS A 69 5.88 -10.44 -9.94
N PHE A 70 6.24 -10.47 -8.66
CA PHE A 70 7.54 -10.99 -8.22
C PHE A 70 7.60 -12.50 -8.42
N LYS A 71 8.75 -13.00 -8.91
CA LYS A 71 8.96 -14.43 -9.23
C LYS A 71 10.22 -15.02 -8.60
N GLU A 72 11.07 -14.20 -8.00
CA GLU A 72 12.33 -14.67 -7.45
C GLU A 72 12.08 -15.53 -6.20
N LYS A 73 12.34 -16.84 -6.31
CA LYS A 73 12.00 -17.82 -5.27
C LYS A 73 12.59 -17.47 -3.89
N LYS A 74 13.86 -17.05 -3.84
CA LYS A 74 14.55 -16.70 -2.59
C LYS A 74 13.89 -15.50 -1.90
N PHE A 75 13.58 -14.46 -2.68
CA PHE A 75 12.86 -13.30 -2.18
C PHE A 75 11.47 -13.68 -1.69
N LEU A 76 10.68 -14.43 -2.48
CA LEU A 76 9.32 -14.83 -2.10
C LEU A 76 9.32 -15.69 -0.85
N GLN A 77 10.19 -16.69 -0.75
CA GLN A 77 10.31 -17.54 0.43
C GLN A 77 10.62 -16.70 1.68
N PHE A 78 11.57 -15.78 1.57
CA PHE A 78 11.93 -14.87 2.66
C PHE A 78 10.80 -13.92 3.04
N PHE A 79 10.10 -13.36 2.04
CA PHE A 79 9.01 -12.43 2.21
C PHE A 79 7.81 -13.08 2.92
N PHE A 80 7.32 -14.20 2.37
CA PHE A 80 6.14 -14.92 2.86
C PHE A 80 6.39 -15.59 4.22
N SER A 81 7.58 -16.14 4.46
CA SER A 81 7.92 -16.76 5.75
C SER A 81 7.92 -15.78 6.94
N ARG A 82 7.92 -14.47 6.67
CA ARG A 82 8.01 -13.41 7.69
C ARG A 82 6.78 -12.54 7.78
N ILE A 83 5.71 -12.87 7.04
CA ILE A 83 4.44 -12.14 7.14
C ILE A 83 3.88 -12.32 8.54
N LYS A 84 3.52 -11.19 9.15
CA LYS A 84 2.83 -11.08 10.43
C LYS A 84 1.73 -10.03 10.33
N PHE A 85 0.85 -9.99 11.33
CA PHE A 85 -0.07 -8.87 11.47
C PHE A 85 0.70 -7.55 11.68
N ASN A 86 0.18 -6.48 11.10
CA ASN A 86 0.70 -5.14 11.29
C ASN A 86 0.25 -4.59 12.65
N GLU A 87 1.12 -4.71 13.64
CA GLU A 87 0.91 -4.20 15.00
C GLU A 87 1.50 -2.79 15.21
N THR A 88 2.03 -2.17 14.16
CA THR A 88 2.76 -0.89 14.27
C THR A 88 1.83 0.32 14.46
N GLY A 89 0.54 0.17 14.13
CA GLY A 89 -0.42 1.28 14.08
C GLY A 89 -0.26 2.21 12.87
N HIS A 90 0.79 2.04 12.07
CA HIS A 90 0.98 2.76 10.81
C HIS A 90 0.24 2.05 9.67
N TYR A 91 -0.30 2.84 8.73
CA TYR A 91 -0.98 2.37 7.52
C TYR A 91 -2.06 1.31 7.82
N PRO A 92 -3.19 1.70 8.44
CA PRO A 92 -4.22 0.75 8.88
C PRO A 92 -4.88 -0.05 7.75
N ASP A 93 -4.80 0.45 6.51
CA ASP A 93 -5.32 -0.26 5.34
C ASP A 93 -4.35 -1.36 4.84
N PHE A 94 -3.20 -1.53 5.50
CA PHE A 94 -2.23 -2.61 5.30
C PHE A 94 -2.17 -3.50 6.55
N PRO A 95 -3.04 -4.52 6.64
CA PRO A 95 -3.20 -5.34 7.84
C PRO A 95 -2.00 -6.27 8.13
N PHE A 96 -1.09 -6.45 7.16
CA PHE A 96 0.05 -7.34 7.30
C PHE A 96 1.38 -6.61 7.08
N LEU A 97 2.44 -7.16 7.64
CA LEU A 97 3.80 -6.64 7.57
C LEU A 97 4.80 -7.78 7.40
N SER A 98 5.75 -7.62 6.49
CA SER A 98 6.92 -8.49 6.37
C SER A 98 8.21 -7.70 6.64
N LEU A 99 9.05 -8.20 7.55
CA LEU A 99 10.28 -7.53 7.98
C LEU A 99 11.51 -8.10 7.26
N CYS A 100 12.13 -7.26 6.43
CA CYS A 100 13.25 -7.63 5.57
C CYS A 100 14.51 -6.83 5.90
N GLY A 101 15.04 -7.04 7.11
CA GLY A 101 16.20 -6.29 7.61
C GLY A 101 15.86 -4.82 7.86
N ARG A 102 16.38 -3.94 7.01
CA ARG A 102 16.10 -2.49 7.05
C ARG A 102 14.78 -2.11 6.36
N GLU A 103 14.15 -3.07 5.68
CA GLU A 103 12.91 -2.84 4.94
C GLU A 103 11.69 -3.26 5.77
N ARG A 104 10.66 -2.44 5.68
CA ARG A 104 9.33 -2.63 6.26
C ARG A 104 8.35 -2.75 5.09
N ASN A 105 7.85 -3.96 4.87
CA ASN A 105 7.01 -4.26 3.73
C ASN A 105 5.56 -4.39 4.21
N TYR A 106 4.78 -3.32 4.05
CA TYR A 106 3.37 -3.29 4.38
C TYR A 106 2.56 -3.98 3.29
N ILE A 107 1.61 -4.81 3.69
CA ILE A 107 0.91 -5.73 2.79
C ILE A 107 -0.58 -5.60 3.00
N ARG A 108 -1.30 -5.51 1.89
CA ARG A 108 -2.75 -5.73 1.82
C ARG A 108 -3.07 -6.87 0.86
N CYS A 109 -4.21 -7.51 1.06
CA CYS A 109 -4.69 -8.63 0.25
C CYS A 109 -6.23 -8.62 0.22
N ASP A 110 -6.81 -9.42 -0.68
CA ASP A 110 -8.27 -9.52 -0.80
C ASP A 110 -8.91 -10.26 0.40
N ASP A 111 -8.28 -11.34 0.87
CA ASP A 111 -8.75 -12.15 1.99
C ASP A 111 -7.59 -12.48 2.95
N LEU A 112 -6.81 -13.52 2.63
CA LEU A 112 -5.62 -13.93 3.41
C LEU A 112 -4.34 -13.80 2.57
N PRO A 113 -3.18 -13.49 3.21
CA PRO A 113 -1.92 -13.29 2.50
C PRO A 113 -1.25 -14.61 2.08
N LEU A 114 -1.75 -15.76 2.51
CA LEU A 114 -1.22 -17.09 2.19
C LEU A 114 -2.28 -17.91 1.45
N VAL A 115 -1.90 -18.41 0.27
CA VAL A 115 -2.75 -19.24 -0.58
C VAL A 115 -2.09 -20.59 -0.77
N PHE A 116 -2.75 -21.66 -0.35
CA PHE A 116 -2.30 -23.03 -0.58
C PHE A 116 -2.79 -23.51 -1.94
N THR A 117 -1.88 -23.82 -2.86
CA THR A 117 -2.21 -24.22 -4.23
C THR A 117 -2.23 -25.74 -4.43
N HIS A 118 -1.46 -26.47 -3.63
CA HIS A 118 -1.30 -27.92 -3.76
C HIS A 118 -1.31 -28.59 -2.40
N LEU A 119 -1.95 -29.76 -2.34
CA LEU A 119 -1.85 -30.67 -1.21
C LEU A 119 -0.80 -31.73 -1.55
N VAL A 120 0.21 -31.87 -0.69
CA VAL A 120 1.23 -32.91 -0.85
C VAL A 120 0.83 -34.10 0.01
N SER A 121 0.44 -35.21 -0.62
CA SER A 121 0.11 -36.44 0.08
C SER A 121 1.40 -37.18 0.47
N GLY A 122 1.80 -37.07 1.74
CA GLY A 122 2.49 -38.14 2.48
C GLY A 122 3.74 -38.81 1.88
N GLN A 123 4.43 -38.18 0.92
CA GLN A 123 5.81 -38.53 0.58
C GLN A 123 6.61 -37.24 0.61
N ALA A 124 7.43 -37.12 1.66
CA ALA A 124 8.35 -36.00 1.84
C ALA A 124 9.43 -36.06 0.76
N GLU A 125 9.13 -35.59 -0.44
CA GLU A 125 10.18 -35.14 -1.34
C GLU A 125 10.57 -33.73 -0.90
N ALA A 126 11.59 -33.67 -0.05
CA ALA A 126 12.35 -32.46 0.19
C ALA A 126 13.12 -32.12 -1.11
N SER A 127 12.43 -31.54 -2.08
CA SER A 127 13.10 -30.97 -3.25
C SER A 127 13.78 -29.67 -2.81
N LEU A 128 15.09 -29.78 -2.58
CA LEU A 128 16.04 -28.69 -2.43
C LEU A 128 15.77 -27.61 -3.49
N VAL A 129 15.54 -26.37 -3.04
CA VAL A 129 15.70 -25.14 -3.83
C VAL A 129 16.69 -24.24 -3.10
#